data_AF-A0AAD8M8I7-F1
#
_entry.id   AF-A0AAD8M8I7-F1
#
_cell.length_a   1.000
_cell.length_b   1.000
_cell.length_c   1.000
_cell.angle_alpha   90.00
_cell.angle_beta   90.00
_cell.angle_gamma   90.00
#
_symmetry.space_group_name_H-M   'P 1'
#
loop_
_entity.id
_entity.type
_entity.pdbx_description
1 polymer ?
#
loop_
_entity_poly.entity_id
_entity_poly.type
_entity_poly.pdbx_seq_one_letter_code
_entity_poly.pdbx_strand_id
1 'polypeptide(L)'
;MVDHNRVLVENAPVLSLKYTIEAIERAVVGLHKGSKSNYQICTGNSEGGKISSTVAAGVYCLDLVLQYVEGKKRLGVVKERIRNIVSSLFNIILHVQGPSLFFVNTIPYSDDATPDSGSVILMIIEVLTRVFGKRILAEVDGYVSQSLRLSGGLFRYILQHKVSRANGPSMLVPDSIGSEILKSMDTCAIDRKFMIELYDACCRLLYAVLRHYRSESQHCSALLEGAVHVLLCCLEMVDVDPATTKDYFAWKVEEGIKCAHFLKRIYEEVRQQKDVLGCCVFQLLSGYILIYSGGGPCKMGIRRDIDEALRPGIYALIDSCSADDLQRMHTVFGEGPCRSSLATLQHDYKLNFQYEGKV
;
A
#
# COMPACT_ATOMS: atom_id res chain seq x y z
N MET A 1 22.39 17.51 -10.49
CA MET A 1 21.39 18.16 -9.60
C MET A 1 21.24 17.45 -8.25
N VAL A 2 21.22 16.11 -8.20
CA VAL A 2 21.11 15.33 -6.94
C VAL A 2 22.23 15.66 -5.94
N ASP A 3 23.48 15.76 -6.38
CA ASP A 3 24.62 16.03 -5.48
C ASP A 3 24.62 17.44 -4.86
N HIS A 4 24.05 18.44 -5.56
CA HIS A 4 23.99 19.80 -5.04
C HIS A 4 22.93 19.94 -3.94
N ASN A 5 21.76 19.31 -4.14
CA ASN A 5 20.68 19.30 -3.15
C ASN A 5 21.07 18.54 -1.87
N ARG A 6 21.84 17.45 -2.03
CA ARG A 6 22.41 16.69 -0.91
C ARG A 6 23.30 17.56 -0.03
N VAL A 7 24.28 18.24 -0.62
CA VAL A 7 25.24 19.09 0.12
C VAL A 7 24.53 20.22 0.87
N LEU A 8 23.49 20.80 0.28
CA LEU A 8 22.69 21.86 0.89
C LEU A 8 21.90 21.36 2.10
N VAL A 9 21.26 20.19 2.01
CA VAL A 9 20.52 19.64 3.14
C VAL A 9 21.47 19.12 4.20
N GLU A 10 22.52 18.37 3.87
CA GLU A 10 23.44 17.79 4.87
C GLU A 10 24.15 18.85 5.72
N ASN A 11 24.52 20.00 5.15
CA ASN A 11 25.28 21.04 5.84
C ASN A 11 24.43 22.21 6.37
N ALA A 12 23.10 22.13 6.23
CA ALA A 12 22.22 23.21 6.67
C ALA A 12 22.31 23.45 8.19
N PRO A 13 22.54 24.70 8.64
CA PRO A 13 22.43 25.08 10.03
C PRO A 13 21.05 24.72 10.61
N VAL A 14 21.00 24.38 11.91
CA VAL A 14 19.76 23.97 12.60
C VAL A 14 18.64 25.02 12.46
N LEU A 15 19.00 26.30 12.53
CA LEU A 15 18.06 27.41 12.38
C LEU A 15 17.45 27.45 10.97
N SER A 16 18.26 27.27 9.93
CA SER A 16 17.81 27.22 8.54
C SER A 16 16.89 26.01 8.31
N LEU A 17 17.23 24.85 8.87
CA LEU A 17 16.40 23.65 8.80
C LEU A 17 15.01 23.88 9.41
N LYS A 18 14.93 24.59 10.53
CA LYS A 18 13.65 24.93 11.16
C LYS A 18 12.75 25.75 10.22
N TYR A 19 13.27 26.82 9.63
CA TYR A 19 12.52 27.64 8.68
C TYR A 19 12.12 26.86 7.42
N THR A 20 13.00 25.97 6.93
CA THR A 20 12.70 25.09 5.80
C THR A 20 11.54 24.16 6.12
N ILE A 21 11.54 23.49 7.29
CA ILE A 21 10.43 22.62 7.70
C ILE A 21 9.13 23.39 7.84
N GLU A 22 9.14 24.61 8.39
CA GLU A 22 7.93 25.44 8.47
C GLU A 22 7.43 25.89 7.10
N ALA A 23 8.31 26.15 6.14
CA ALA A 23 7.92 26.46 4.77
C ALA A 23 7.32 25.23 4.08
N ILE A 24 7.90 24.06 4.30
CA ILE A 24 7.39 22.77 3.81
C ILE A 24 6.00 22.48 4.38
N GLU A 25 5.81 22.60 5.69
CA GLU A 25 4.52 22.39 6.34
C GLU A 25 3.44 23.30 5.72
N ARG A 26 3.73 24.60 5.57
CA ARG A 26 2.80 25.54 4.93
C ARG A 26 2.50 25.16 3.48
N ALA A 27 3.51 24.73 2.71
CA ALA A 27 3.32 24.31 1.32
C ALA A 27 2.46 23.04 1.21
N VAL A 28 2.71 22.03 2.07
CA VAL A 28 1.95 20.77 2.11
C VAL A 28 0.49 21.01 2.55
N VAL A 29 0.24 21.94 3.48
CA VAL A 29 -1.13 22.35 3.86
C VAL A 29 -1.82 23.14 2.74
N GLY A 30 -1.08 23.63 1.74
CA GLY A 30 -1.61 24.44 0.65
C GLY A 30 -1.84 25.90 1.02
N LEU A 31 -1.10 26.43 2.00
CA LEU A 31 -1.17 27.83 2.40
C LEU A 31 -0.36 28.71 1.44
N HIS A 32 -1.04 29.59 0.70
CA HIS A 32 -0.37 30.59 -0.14
C HIS A 32 0.01 31.84 0.66
N LYS A 33 1.17 32.44 0.35
CA LYS A 33 1.66 33.66 1.03
C LYS A 33 0.73 34.84 0.69
N GLY A 34 -0.15 35.22 1.61
CA GLY A 34 -1.07 36.35 1.47
C GLY A 34 -2.57 36.02 1.40
N SER A 35 -2.96 34.74 1.42
CA SER A 35 -4.37 34.31 1.45
C SER A 35 -4.74 33.63 2.77
N LYS A 36 -5.96 33.89 3.28
CA LYS A 36 -6.57 33.22 4.45
C LYS A 36 -7.43 32.00 4.09
N SER A 37 -7.58 31.64 2.81
CA SER A 37 -8.38 30.49 2.37
C SER A 37 -7.52 29.25 2.12
N ASN A 38 -7.98 28.11 2.64
CA ASN A 38 -7.34 26.79 2.62
C ASN A 38 -7.64 26.00 1.33
N TYR A 39 -6.73 25.06 1.04
CA TYR A 39 -6.79 23.96 0.06
C TYR A 39 -6.77 24.38 -1.41
N GLN A 40 -5.56 24.51 -1.97
CA GLN A 40 -5.33 24.31 -3.41
C GLN A 40 -5.42 22.82 -3.81
N ILE A 41 -6.19 22.03 -3.06
CA ILE A 41 -6.64 20.69 -3.43
C ILE A 41 -8.06 20.90 -3.93
N CYS A 42 -8.26 20.87 -5.24
CA CYS A 42 -9.61 20.83 -5.77
C CYS A 42 -10.15 19.44 -5.44
N THR A 43 -11.01 19.35 -4.41
CA THR A 43 -11.76 18.13 -4.12
C THR A 43 -12.61 17.85 -5.35
N GLY A 44 -12.21 16.87 -6.14
CA GLY A 44 -12.94 16.53 -7.35
C GLY A 44 -14.29 15.92 -7.00
N ASN A 45 -15.13 15.89 -8.02
CA ASN A 45 -16.24 14.97 -8.19
C ASN A 45 -15.74 13.51 -8.04
N SER A 46 -16.63 12.53 -8.19
CA SER A 46 -16.39 11.07 -8.09
C SER A 46 -15.16 10.50 -8.85
N GLU A 47 -14.47 11.31 -9.63
CA GLU A 47 -13.24 11.00 -10.35
C GLU A 47 -11.97 11.19 -9.50
N GLY A 48 -11.96 12.01 -8.44
CA GLY A 48 -10.79 12.27 -7.58
C GLY A 48 -10.24 13.71 -7.68
N GLY A 49 -9.42 14.12 -6.70
CA GLY A 49 -8.93 15.50 -6.58
C GLY A 49 -7.68 15.85 -7.39
N LYS A 50 -7.46 17.15 -7.63
CA LYS A 50 -6.23 17.69 -8.24
C LYS A 50 -5.31 18.29 -7.18
N ILE A 51 -4.00 18.18 -7.41
CA ILE A 51 -2.95 18.70 -6.53
C ILE A 51 -2.25 19.89 -7.19
N SER A 52 -2.00 20.96 -6.44
CA SER A 52 -1.25 22.11 -6.95
C SER A 52 0.26 21.87 -6.99
N SER A 53 0.96 22.61 -7.85
CA SER A 53 2.43 22.60 -7.94
C SER A 53 3.11 22.96 -6.62
N THR A 54 2.48 23.81 -5.80
CA THR A 54 3.01 24.20 -4.47
C THR A 54 2.97 23.03 -3.50
N VAL A 55 1.86 22.29 -3.45
CA VAL A 55 1.74 21.11 -2.58
C VAL A 55 2.71 20.02 -3.03
N ALA A 56 2.78 19.73 -4.34
CA ALA A 56 3.71 18.75 -4.89
C ALA A 56 5.17 19.10 -4.58
N ALA A 57 5.57 20.36 -4.75
CA ALA A 57 6.91 20.84 -4.39
C ALA A 57 7.17 20.73 -2.88
N GLY A 58 6.16 20.98 -2.04
CA GLY A 58 6.25 20.79 -0.59
C GLY A 58 6.55 19.34 -0.21
N VAL A 59 5.83 18.38 -0.80
CA VAL A 59 6.07 16.94 -0.57
C VAL A 59 7.46 16.54 -1.08
N TYR A 60 7.88 17.01 -2.26
CA TYR A 60 9.21 16.73 -2.80
C TYR A 60 10.33 17.26 -1.90
N CYS A 61 10.21 18.51 -1.42
CA CYS A 61 11.16 19.10 -0.49
C CYS A 61 11.22 18.33 0.84
N LEU A 62 10.08 17.84 1.33
CA LEU A 62 10.03 16.98 2.50
C LEU A 62 10.78 15.66 2.29
N ASP A 63 10.62 15.02 1.13
CA ASP A 63 11.34 13.79 0.81
C ASP A 63 12.86 14.01 0.85
N LEU A 64 13.35 15.09 0.23
CA LEU A 64 14.77 15.47 0.27
C LEU A 64 15.26 15.69 1.71
N VAL A 65 14.49 16.42 2.52
CA VAL A 65 14.85 16.65 3.92
C VAL A 65 14.92 15.34 4.70
N LEU A 66 13.95 14.44 4.52
CA LEU A 66 13.93 13.13 5.18
C LEU A 66 15.04 12.22 4.65
N GLN A 67 15.45 12.36 3.39
CA GLN A 67 16.53 11.55 2.82
C GLN A 67 17.89 11.94 3.40
N TYR A 68 18.17 13.24 3.56
CA TYR A 68 19.53 13.74 3.84
C TYR A 68 19.73 14.31 5.26
N VAL A 69 18.67 14.56 6.03
CA VAL A 69 18.85 14.99 7.42
C VAL A 69 19.23 13.82 8.31
N GLU A 70 20.42 13.95 8.90
CA GLU A 70 20.97 13.04 9.90
C GLU A 70 21.30 13.77 11.22
N GLY A 71 21.46 12.98 12.28
CA GLY A 71 21.84 13.47 13.61
C GLY A 71 20.65 13.85 14.49
N LYS A 72 20.73 13.48 15.78
CA LYS A 72 19.62 13.60 16.75
C LYS A 72 19.09 15.03 16.88
N LYS A 73 19.95 16.05 16.92
CA LYS A 73 19.53 17.46 17.06
C LYS A 73 18.69 17.93 15.87
N ARG A 74 19.10 17.58 14.65
CA ARG A 74 18.46 18.02 13.42
C ARG A 74 17.16 17.25 13.16
N LEU A 75 17.18 15.95 13.44
CA LEU A 75 15.96 15.14 13.45
C LEU A 75 14.97 15.60 14.52
N GLY A 76 15.44 16.14 15.65
CA GLY A 76 14.60 16.79 16.66
C GLY A 76 13.80 17.97 16.08
N VAL A 77 14.42 18.81 15.25
CA VAL A 77 13.71 19.91 14.56
C VAL A 77 12.63 19.39 13.61
N VAL A 78 12.92 18.32 12.86
CA VAL A 78 11.91 17.68 11.98
C VAL A 78 10.76 17.12 12.81
N LYS A 79 11.08 16.45 13.94
CA LYS A 79 10.12 15.83 14.84
C LYS A 79 9.06 16.82 15.34
N GLU A 80 9.44 18.05 15.68
CA GLU A 80 8.52 19.09 16.18
C GLU A 80 7.33 19.40 15.27
N ARG A 81 7.44 19.14 13.95
CA ARG A 81 6.39 19.42 12.96
C ARG A 81 5.89 18.19 12.22
N ILE A 82 6.56 17.04 12.36
CA ILE A 82 6.30 15.87 11.52
C ILE A 82 4.86 15.37 11.67
N ARG A 83 4.30 15.46 12.88
CA ARG A 83 2.92 15.04 13.15
C ARG A 83 1.91 15.80 12.28
N ASN A 84 2.02 17.14 12.22
CA ASN A 84 1.13 17.97 11.42
C ASN A 84 1.29 17.67 9.93
N ILE A 85 2.53 17.57 9.48
CA ILE A 85 2.87 17.26 8.10
C ILE A 85 2.27 15.93 7.69
N VAL A 86 2.49 14.86 8.47
CA VAL A 86 1.91 13.53 8.22
C VAL A 86 0.39 13.58 8.18
N SER A 87 -0.25 14.32 9.08
CA SER A 87 -1.70 14.55 9.02
C SER A 87 -2.14 15.14 7.69
N SER A 88 -1.43 16.16 7.20
CA SER A 88 -1.71 16.80 5.91
C SER A 88 -1.47 15.85 4.74
N LEU A 89 -0.44 15.01 4.79
CA LEU A 89 -0.18 13.98 3.77
C LEU A 89 -1.35 12.99 3.66
N PHE A 90 -1.87 12.50 4.78
CA PHE A 90 -3.05 11.63 4.76
C PHE A 90 -4.30 12.34 4.22
N ASN A 91 -4.49 13.63 4.57
CA ASN A 91 -5.60 14.42 4.03
C ASN A 91 -5.47 14.60 2.51
N ILE A 92 -4.27 14.85 1.99
CA ILE A 92 -4.04 14.92 0.54
C ILE A 92 -4.47 13.62 -0.12
N ILE A 93 -4.00 12.47 0.39
CA ILE A 93 -4.37 11.18 -0.19
C ILE A 93 -5.89 10.96 -0.12
N LEU A 94 -6.53 11.27 1.01
CA LEU A 94 -7.98 11.13 1.18
C LEU A 94 -8.78 11.92 0.14
N HIS A 95 -8.33 13.12 -0.23
CA HIS A 95 -9.01 14.00 -1.18
C HIS A 95 -8.67 13.70 -2.65
N VAL A 96 -7.53 13.06 -2.89
CA VAL A 96 -7.02 12.79 -4.24
C VAL A 96 -7.33 11.35 -4.66
N GLN A 97 -7.50 10.44 -3.71
CA GLN A 97 -7.86 9.06 -4.01
C GLN A 97 -9.15 8.97 -4.82
N GLY A 98 -9.12 8.14 -5.84
CA GLY A 98 -10.22 7.90 -6.75
C GLY A 98 -9.75 6.97 -7.86
N PRO A 99 -10.66 6.44 -8.67
CA PRO A 99 -10.28 5.53 -9.74
C PRO A 99 -9.38 6.20 -10.79
N SER A 100 -9.47 7.53 -10.98
CA SER A 100 -8.65 8.30 -11.94
C SER A 100 -7.15 8.13 -11.74
N LEU A 101 -6.70 7.80 -10.52
CA LEU A 101 -5.28 7.57 -10.20
C LEU A 101 -4.61 6.53 -11.08
N PHE A 102 -5.38 5.57 -11.58
CA PHE A 102 -4.86 4.41 -12.31
C PHE A 102 -4.88 4.59 -13.82
N PHE A 103 -5.36 5.73 -14.32
CA PHE A 103 -5.52 5.97 -15.74
C PHE A 103 -4.40 6.86 -16.26
N VAL A 104 -3.95 6.59 -17.48
CA VAL A 104 -2.96 7.40 -18.18
C VAL A 104 -3.59 8.76 -18.47
N ASN A 105 -2.97 9.82 -17.96
CA ASN A 105 -3.44 11.17 -18.20
C ASN A 105 -3.16 11.55 -19.66
N THR A 106 -4.20 11.53 -20.51
CA THR A 106 -4.06 11.79 -21.96
C THR A 106 -4.22 13.26 -22.33
N ILE A 107 -4.47 14.15 -21.38
CA ILE A 107 -4.66 15.59 -21.65
C ILE A 107 -3.29 16.21 -21.98
N PRO A 108 -3.05 16.62 -23.25
CA PRO A 108 -1.80 17.25 -23.63
C PRO A 108 -1.80 18.70 -23.13
N TYR A 109 -0.74 19.06 -22.41
CA TYR A 109 -0.20 20.42 -22.24
C TYR A 109 -1.24 21.56 -22.32
N SER A 110 -1.88 21.87 -21.20
CA SER A 110 -2.31 23.24 -20.90
C SER A 110 -1.18 23.99 -20.19
N ASP A 111 -1.01 25.28 -20.47
CA ASP A 111 0.03 26.15 -19.88
C ASP A 111 0.02 26.20 -18.33
N ASP A 112 -1.08 25.76 -17.68
CA ASP A 112 -1.15 25.45 -16.25
C ASP A 112 -0.93 23.96 -16.00
N ALA A 113 0.31 23.47 -16.15
CA ALA A 113 0.65 22.07 -15.93
C ALA A 113 0.49 21.68 -14.44
N THR A 114 -0.70 21.22 -14.07
CA THR A 114 -0.96 20.65 -12.74
C THR A 114 -0.18 19.34 -12.59
N PRO A 115 0.52 19.10 -11.47
CA PRO A 115 1.19 17.83 -11.19
C PRO A 115 0.27 16.64 -11.35
N ASP A 116 0.82 15.52 -11.84
CA ASP A 116 0.12 14.25 -11.90
C ASP A 116 -0.19 13.74 -10.47
N SER A 117 -1.48 13.58 -10.18
CA SER A 117 -1.97 13.17 -8.85
C SER A 117 -1.45 11.79 -8.43
N GLY A 118 -1.35 10.84 -9.37
CA GLY A 118 -0.81 9.51 -9.12
C GLY A 118 0.63 9.56 -8.63
N SER A 119 1.48 10.26 -9.39
CA SER A 119 2.90 10.49 -9.07
C SER A 119 3.09 11.15 -7.71
N VAL A 120 2.26 12.13 -7.36
CA VAL A 120 2.34 12.76 -6.04
C VAL A 120 1.90 11.80 -4.93
N ILE A 121 0.84 11.00 -5.11
CA ILE A 121 0.46 9.97 -4.11
C ILE A 121 1.58 8.97 -3.90
N LEU A 122 2.22 8.50 -4.97
CA LEU A 122 3.35 7.59 -4.87
C LEU A 122 4.47 8.22 -4.03
N MET A 123 4.84 9.47 -4.32
CA MET A 123 5.83 10.21 -3.55
C MET A 123 5.42 10.40 -2.07
N ILE A 124 4.14 10.66 -1.79
CA ILE A 124 3.62 10.75 -0.41
C ILE A 124 3.82 9.42 0.34
N ILE A 125 3.53 8.27 -0.30
CA ILE A 125 3.71 6.95 0.32
C ILE A 125 5.20 6.68 0.59
N GLU A 126 6.09 7.09 -0.32
CA GLU A 126 7.54 6.98 -0.09
C GLU A 126 8.01 7.86 1.07
N VAL A 127 7.52 9.10 1.15
CA VAL A 127 7.76 10.00 2.28
C VAL A 127 7.27 9.37 3.59
N LEU A 128 6.04 8.87 3.63
CA LEU A 128 5.50 8.17 4.80
C LEU A 128 6.38 6.97 5.18
N THR A 129 6.80 6.17 4.20
CA THR A 129 7.70 5.03 4.42
C THR A 129 9.01 5.47 5.09
N ARG A 130 9.62 6.60 4.68
CA ARG A 130 10.81 7.14 5.35
C ARG A 130 10.52 7.65 6.75
N VAL A 131 9.36 8.28 6.97
CA VAL A 131 8.95 8.74 8.31
C VAL A 131 8.81 7.56 9.26
N PHE A 132 8.05 6.53 8.87
CA PHE A 132 7.92 5.30 9.67
C PHE A 132 9.26 4.53 9.77
N GLY A 133 10.15 4.65 8.80
CA GLY A 133 11.51 4.09 8.85
C GLY A 133 12.43 4.73 9.91
N LYS A 134 12.11 5.92 10.42
CA LYS A 134 12.96 6.64 11.39
C LYS A 134 12.35 6.62 12.79
N ARG A 135 12.83 5.71 13.66
CA ARG A 135 12.36 5.56 15.06
C ARG A 135 12.37 6.85 15.90
N ILE A 136 13.26 7.80 15.59
CA ILE A 136 13.30 9.09 16.31
C ILE A 136 12.03 9.94 16.06
N LEU A 137 11.26 9.63 15.02
CA LEU A 137 10.02 10.30 14.64
C LEU A 137 8.77 9.61 15.21
N ALA A 138 8.90 8.80 16.28
CA ALA A 138 7.81 8.02 16.90
C ALA A 138 6.54 8.81 17.29
N GLU A 139 6.53 10.14 17.25
CA GLU A 139 5.31 10.94 17.44
C GLU A 139 4.21 10.70 16.38
N VAL A 140 4.46 9.80 15.42
CA VAL A 140 3.53 9.36 14.39
C VAL A 140 2.82 8.04 14.70
N ASP A 141 2.97 7.47 15.91
CA ASP A 141 2.29 6.23 16.35
C ASP A 141 0.77 6.26 16.05
N GLY A 142 0.13 7.41 16.27
CA GLY A 142 -1.30 7.62 16.02
C GLY A 142 -1.73 7.55 14.55
N TYR A 143 -0.77 7.43 13.62
CA TYR A 143 -1.01 7.27 12.19
C TYR A 143 -0.79 5.85 11.67
N VAL A 144 -0.39 4.90 12.54
CA VAL A 144 -0.18 3.49 12.15
C VAL A 144 -1.45 2.89 11.54
N SER A 145 -2.61 3.14 12.15
CA SER A 145 -3.89 2.63 11.67
C SER A 145 -4.24 3.13 10.25
N GLN A 146 -3.90 4.39 9.97
CA GLN A 146 -4.13 5.06 8.69
C GLN A 146 -3.17 4.52 7.63
N SER A 147 -1.89 4.29 7.97
CA SER A 147 -0.91 3.67 7.07
C SER A 147 -1.33 2.27 6.65
N LEU A 148 -1.78 1.44 7.62
CA LEU A 148 -2.26 0.09 7.33
C LEU A 148 -3.49 0.15 6.41
N ARG A 149 -4.48 0.98 6.76
CA ARG A 149 -5.70 1.14 5.97
C ARG A 149 -5.42 1.65 4.56
N LEU A 150 -4.50 2.60 4.43
CA LEU A 150 -4.11 3.21 3.15
C LEU A 150 -3.59 2.16 2.17
N SER A 151 -2.67 1.29 2.62
CA SER A 151 -1.97 0.35 1.75
C SER A 151 -2.91 -0.59 0.99
N GLY A 152 -4.01 -1.04 1.63
CA GLY A 152 -5.08 -1.77 0.93
C GLY A 152 -6.14 -0.86 0.32
N GLY A 153 -6.45 0.28 0.95
CA GLY A 153 -7.54 1.18 0.56
C GLY A 153 -7.44 1.68 -0.87
N LEU A 154 -6.23 2.00 -1.34
CA LEU A 154 -6.00 2.52 -2.70
C LEU A 154 -6.41 1.52 -3.79
N PHE A 155 -6.27 0.21 -3.53
CA PHE A 155 -6.56 -0.84 -4.50
C PHE A 155 -8.03 -1.31 -4.48
N ARG A 156 -8.83 -0.88 -3.49
CA ARG A 156 -10.25 -1.30 -3.39
C ARG A 156 -11.07 -0.88 -4.61
N TYR A 157 -10.80 0.30 -5.17
CA TYR A 157 -11.52 0.79 -6.36
C TYR A 157 -11.32 -0.11 -7.57
N ILE A 158 -10.08 -0.55 -7.83
CA ILE A 158 -9.77 -1.46 -8.94
C ILE A 158 -10.46 -2.81 -8.73
N LEU A 159 -10.37 -3.38 -7.53
CA LEU A 159 -10.99 -4.66 -7.22
C LEU A 159 -12.51 -4.62 -7.40
N GLN A 160 -13.17 -3.58 -6.91
CA GLN A 160 -14.62 -3.38 -7.08
C GLN A 160 -15.00 -3.31 -8.56
N HIS A 161 -14.22 -2.57 -9.36
CA HIS A 161 -14.48 -2.41 -10.78
C HIS A 161 -14.34 -3.75 -11.55
N LYS A 162 -13.32 -4.55 -11.23
CA LYS A 162 -13.10 -5.86 -11.84
C LYS A 162 -14.19 -6.86 -11.48
N VAL A 163 -14.60 -6.91 -10.21
CA VAL A 163 -15.70 -7.78 -9.73
C VAL A 163 -17.03 -7.43 -10.40
N SER A 164 -17.33 -6.13 -10.55
CA SER A 164 -18.55 -5.69 -11.23
C SER A 164 -18.61 -6.11 -12.70
N ARG A 165 -17.47 -6.18 -13.39
CA ARG A 165 -17.41 -6.67 -14.78
C ARG A 165 -17.52 -8.19 -14.87
N ALA A 166 -16.88 -8.91 -13.96
CA ALA A 166 -16.89 -10.38 -13.94
C ALA A 166 -18.29 -10.97 -13.65
N ASN A 167 -19.10 -10.28 -12.85
CA ASN A 167 -20.42 -10.78 -12.41
C ASN A 167 -21.61 -10.23 -13.23
N GLY A 168 -21.38 -9.39 -14.25
CA GLY A 168 -22.45 -8.61 -14.89
C GLY A 168 -23.04 -7.53 -13.95
N PRO A 169 -23.91 -6.63 -14.44
CA PRO A 169 -24.50 -5.59 -13.60
C PRO A 169 -25.46 -6.22 -12.57
N SER A 170 -24.98 -6.46 -11.36
CA SER A 170 -25.77 -7.01 -10.26
C SER A 170 -25.90 -5.99 -9.11
N MET A 171 -27.10 -5.40 -9.04
CA MET A 171 -27.95 -4.93 -7.92
C MET A 171 -27.40 -4.76 -6.47
N LEU A 172 -26.13 -4.45 -6.25
CA LEU A 172 -25.61 -4.00 -4.94
C LEU A 172 -24.71 -2.75 -5.07
N VAL A 173 -24.95 -1.93 -6.09
CA VAL A 173 -24.32 -0.61 -6.20
C VAL A 173 -25.20 0.39 -5.43
N PRO A 174 -24.68 1.16 -4.46
CA PRO A 174 -25.37 2.36 -4.02
C PRO A 174 -25.53 3.26 -5.25
N ASP A 175 -26.77 3.55 -5.63
CA ASP A 175 -27.19 4.23 -6.88
C ASP A 175 -26.64 5.66 -7.09
N SER A 176 -25.57 6.08 -6.39
CA SER A 176 -25.08 7.46 -6.44
C SER A 176 -23.75 7.68 -7.20
N ILE A 177 -23.18 6.69 -7.91
CA ILE A 177 -21.88 6.88 -8.62
C ILE A 177 -21.83 6.26 -10.05
N GLY A 178 -22.87 5.58 -10.51
CA GLY A 178 -22.68 4.42 -11.42
C GLY A 178 -22.74 4.58 -12.95
N SER A 179 -23.13 5.71 -13.56
CA SER A 179 -23.48 5.68 -15.00
C SER A 179 -22.55 6.44 -15.95
N GLU A 180 -22.13 7.65 -15.61
CA GLU A 180 -21.30 8.49 -16.50
C GLU A 180 -19.81 8.16 -16.41
N ILE A 181 -19.34 7.86 -15.20
CA ILE A 181 -17.94 7.44 -14.93
C ILE A 181 -17.60 6.18 -15.72
N LEU A 182 -18.52 5.20 -15.72
CA LEU A 182 -18.34 3.91 -16.40
C LEU A 182 -18.13 4.08 -17.91
N LYS A 183 -18.84 5.02 -18.54
CA LYS A 183 -18.71 5.32 -19.98
C LYS A 183 -17.43 6.07 -20.32
N SER A 184 -16.94 6.93 -19.43
CA SER A 184 -15.66 7.65 -19.63
C SER A 184 -14.45 6.73 -19.50
N MET A 185 -14.50 5.78 -18.56
CA MET A 185 -13.41 4.84 -18.25
C MET A 185 -13.17 3.78 -19.32
N ASP A 186 -14.16 3.48 -20.17
CA ASP A 186 -14.01 2.54 -21.28
C ASP A 186 -13.03 3.01 -22.38
N THR A 187 -12.63 4.29 -22.35
CA THR A 187 -11.77 4.91 -23.38
C THR A 187 -10.34 5.22 -22.91
N CYS A 188 -10.05 5.12 -21.61
CA CYS A 188 -8.76 5.52 -21.05
C CYS A 188 -7.87 4.31 -20.72
N ALA A 189 -6.61 4.34 -21.16
CA ALA A 189 -5.65 3.27 -20.88
C ALA A 189 -5.24 3.30 -19.40
N ILE A 190 -5.08 2.13 -18.79
CA ILE A 190 -4.61 1.99 -17.40
C ILE A 190 -3.08 2.08 -17.37
N ASP A 191 -2.55 2.85 -16.44
CA ASP A 191 -1.12 2.91 -16.16
C ASP A 191 -0.70 1.70 -15.29
N ARG A 192 -0.35 0.61 -15.97
CA ARG A 192 0.14 -0.62 -15.31
C ARG A 192 1.43 -0.39 -14.53
N LYS A 193 2.34 0.45 -15.06
CA LYS A 193 3.61 0.71 -14.40
C LYS A 193 3.35 1.39 -13.05
N PHE A 194 2.51 2.42 -13.05
CA PHE A 194 2.08 3.09 -11.82
C PHE A 194 1.42 2.13 -10.82
N MET A 195 0.52 1.24 -11.25
CA MET A 195 -0.11 0.27 -10.35
C MET A 195 0.91 -0.62 -9.63
N ILE A 196 1.92 -1.12 -10.34
CA ILE A 196 2.96 -1.99 -9.77
C ILE A 196 3.89 -1.21 -8.83
N GLU A 197 4.25 0.02 -9.19
CA GLU A 197 5.04 0.91 -8.33
C GLU A 197 4.29 1.30 -7.05
N LEU A 198 2.98 1.56 -7.16
CA LEU A 198 2.11 1.83 -6.03
C LEU A 198 2.00 0.61 -5.11
N TYR A 199 1.90 -0.59 -5.68
CA TYR A 199 1.83 -1.83 -4.91
C TYR A 199 3.11 -2.04 -4.10
N ASP A 200 4.28 -1.89 -4.73
CA ASP A 200 5.58 -1.93 -4.04
C ASP A 200 5.64 -0.88 -2.93
N ALA A 201 5.28 0.37 -3.22
CA ALA A 201 5.29 1.44 -2.23
C ALA A 201 4.38 1.13 -1.02
N CYS A 202 3.17 0.60 -1.26
CA CYS A 202 2.27 0.15 -0.20
C CYS A 202 2.87 -0.99 0.64
N CYS A 203 3.52 -1.98 0.01
CA CYS A 203 4.24 -3.03 0.73
C CYS A 203 5.42 -2.47 1.54
N ARG A 204 6.23 -1.57 0.97
CA ARG A 204 7.35 -0.94 1.70
C ARG A 204 6.87 -0.13 2.90
N LEU A 205 5.74 0.57 2.78
CA LEU A 205 5.11 1.26 3.90
C LEU A 205 4.65 0.29 4.99
N LEU A 206 3.92 -0.78 4.62
CA LEU A 206 3.52 -1.83 5.56
C LEU A 206 4.73 -2.42 6.28
N TYR A 207 5.78 -2.76 5.54
CA TYR A 207 7.02 -3.30 6.09
C TYR A 207 7.65 -2.35 7.13
N ALA A 208 7.76 -1.06 6.81
CA ALA A 208 8.30 -0.06 7.72
C ALA A 208 7.46 0.08 9.01
N VAL A 209 6.13 0.08 8.88
CA VAL A 209 5.20 0.12 10.00
C VAL A 209 5.36 -1.11 10.89
N LEU A 210 5.33 -2.32 10.32
CA LEU A 210 5.47 -3.57 11.08
C LEU A 210 6.82 -3.68 11.80
N ARG A 211 7.90 -3.26 11.14
CA ARG A 211 9.25 -3.37 11.69
C ARG A 211 9.48 -2.42 12.88
N HIS A 212 8.85 -1.26 12.89
CA HIS A 212 9.16 -0.18 13.83
C HIS A 212 8.05 0.14 14.84
N TYR A 213 6.80 -0.21 14.55
CA TYR A 213 5.62 0.12 15.36
C TYR A 213 4.81 -1.14 15.67
N ARG A 214 5.50 -2.13 16.28
CA ARG A 214 4.99 -3.50 16.46
C ARG A 214 3.75 -3.55 17.35
N SER A 215 3.78 -2.83 18.47
CA SER A 215 2.68 -2.78 19.43
C SER A 215 1.45 -2.13 18.82
N GLU A 216 1.60 -1.01 18.14
CA GLU A 216 0.52 -0.30 17.45
C GLU A 216 -0.05 -1.15 16.31
N SER A 217 0.82 -1.86 15.59
CA SER A 217 0.43 -2.81 14.53
C SER A 217 -0.39 -3.97 15.09
N GLN A 218 -0.04 -4.48 16.28
CA GLN A 218 -0.81 -5.51 16.97
C GLN A 218 -2.22 -5.02 17.34
N HIS A 219 -2.33 -3.82 17.89
CA HIS A 219 -3.63 -3.21 18.20
C HIS A 219 -4.46 -2.95 16.93
N CYS A 220 -3.81 -2.81 15.78
CA CYS A 220 -4.44 -2.61 14.48
C CYS A 220 -4.41 -3.88 13.60
N SER A 221 -4.33 -5.08 14.19
CA SER A 221 -4.16 -6.33 13.44
C SER A 221 -5.27 -6.58 12.40
N ALA A 222 -6.51 -6.22 12.70
CA ALA A 222 -7.61 -6.30 11.74
C ALA A 222 -7.42 -5.38 10.52
N LEU A 223 -6.77 -4.22 10.70
CA LEU A 223 -6.44 -3.33 9.58
C LEU A 223 -5.27 -3.87 8.77
N LEU A 224 -4.27 -4.49 9.42
CA LEU A 224 -3.19 -5.20 8.74
C LEU A 224 -3.74 -6.36 7.91
N GLU A 225 -4.59 -7.19 8.49
CA GLU A 225 -5.27 -8.29 7.80
C GLU A 225 -6.05 -7.77 6.60
N GLY A 226 -6.88 -6.75 6.79
CA GLY A 226 -7.67 -6.17 5.70
C GLY A 226 -6.80 -5.57 4.58
N ALA A 227 -5.66 -4.97 4.91
CA ALA A 227 -4.74 -4.41 3.92
C ALA A 227 -4.05 -5.50 3.11
N VAL A 228 -3.49 -6.50 3.79
CA VAL A 228 -2.81 -7.65 3.18
C VAL A 228 -3.79 -8.48 2.35
N HIS A 229 -5.02 -8.67 2.83
CA HIS A 229 -6.07 -9.36 2.09
C HIS A 229 -6.39 -8.66 0.77
N VAL A 230 -6.54 -7.33 0.77
CA VAL A 230 -6.75 -6.56 -0.47
C VAL A 230 -5.57 -6.70 -1.43
N LEU A 231 -4.34 -6.55 -0.94
CA LEU A 231 -3.13 -6.71 -1.76
C LEU A 231 -3.00 -8.13 -2.33
N LEU A 232 -3.45 -9.14 -1.59
CA LEU A 232 -3.49 -10.51 -2.05
C LEU A 232 -4.59 -10.74 -3.10
N CYS A 233 -5.78 -10.15 -2.92
CA CYS A 233 -6.83 -10.16 -3.95
C CYS A 233 -6.34 -9.56 -5.26
N CYS A 234 -5.46 -8.55 -5.23
CA CYS A 234 -4.87 -8.01 -6.45
C CYS A 234 -4.03 -9.05 -7.22
N LEU A 235 -3.40 -10.00 -6.52
CA LEU A 235 -2.63 -11.08 -7.14
C LEU A 235 -3.53 -12.14 -7.80
N GLU A 236 -4.79 -12.23 -7.42
CA GLU A 236 -5.79 -13.04 -8.13
C GLU A 236 -6.16 -12.41 -9.50
N MET A 237 -5.92 -11.10 -9.69
CA MET A 237 -6.29 -10.37 -10.91
C MET A 237 -5.31 -10.59 -12.08
N VAL A 238 -4.23 -11.36 -11.89
CA VAL A 238 -3.24 -11.69 -12.92
C VAL A 238 -3.92 -12.51 -14.02
N ASP A 239 -3.76 -12.10 -15.27
CA ASP A 239 -4.48 -12.68 -16.42
C ASP A 239 -4.24 -14.19 -16.52
N VAL A 240 -5.28 -14.93 -16.93
CA VAL A 240 -5.18 -16.36 -17.23
C VAL A 240 -4.94 -16.57 -18.74
N ASP A 241 -5.38 -15.62 -19.60
CA ASP A 241 -5.15 -15.68 -21.04
C ASP A 241 -5.30 -14.30 -21.73
N PRO A 242 -4.20 -13.68 -22.21
CA PRO A 242 -4.23 -12.39 -22.90
C PRO A 242 -4.91 -12.44 -24.27
N ALA A 243 -5.20 -13.63 -24.82
CA ALA A 243 -5.84 -13.76 -26.13
C ALA A 243 -7.38 -13.70 -26.08
N THR A 244 -7.99 -14.06 -24.94
CA THR A 244 -9.45 -14.14 -24.78
C THR A 244 -10.02 -13.01 -23.94
N THR A 245 -9.23 -12.42 -23.04
CA THR A 245 -9.68 -11.35 -22.14
C THR A 245 -9.02 -10.02 -22.50
N LYS A 246 -9.74 -9.12 -23.18
CA LYS A 246 -9.38 -7.69 -23.24
C LYS A 246 -9.64 -7.02 -21.88
N ASP A 247 -9.15 -7.60 -20.80
CA ASP A 247 -9.30 -7.04 -19.46
C ASP A 247 -8.16 -6.03 -19.21
N TYR A 248 -8.50 -4.76 -19.30
CA TYR A 248 -7.58 -3.64 -19.13
C TYR A 248 -6.84 -3.69 -17.77
N PHE A 249 -7.46 -4.29 -16.74
CA PHE A 249 -6.93 -4.40 -15.38
C PHE A 249 -6.06 -5.64 -15.14
N ALA A 250 -5.91 -6.54 -16.11
CA ALA A 250 -5.18 -7.76 -15.92
C ALA A 250 -3.65 -7.51 -15.92
N TRP A 251 -3.00 -7.93 -14.84
CA TRP A 251 -1.55 -7.89 -14.72
C TRP A 251 -0.92 -9.01 -15.53
N LYS A 252 0.26 -8.74 -16.11
CA LYS A 252 1.09 -9.78 -16.69
C LYS A 252 1.61 -10.70 -15.58
N VAL A 253 1.97 -11.92 -15.95
CA VAL A 253 2.51 -12.90 -15.00
C VAL A 253 3.76 -12.37 -14.32
N GLU A 254 4.68 -11.75 -15.07
CA GLU A 254 5.92 -11.19 -14.48
C GLU A 254 5.66 -10.01 -13.54
N GLU A 255 4.61 -9.22 -13.79
CA GLU A 255 4.18 -8.12 -12.92
C GLU A 255 3.58 -8.69 -11.62
N GLY A 256 2.73 -9.71 -11.74
CA GLY A 256 2.19 -10.45 -10.60
C GLY A 256 3.29 -11.09 -9.74
N ILE A 257 4.30 -11.72 -10.36
CA ILE A 257 5.42 -12.33 -9.65
C ILE A 257 6.18 -11.28 -8.84
N LYS A 258 6.41 -10.08 -9.40
CA LYS A 258 7.05 -8.97 -8.67
C LYS A 258 6.23 -8.56 -7.45
N CYS A 259 4.93 -8.36 -7.62
CA CYS A 259 4.03 -8.01 -6.52
C CYS A 259 3.97 -9.11 -5.44
N ALA A 260 3.97 -10.38 -5.83
CA ALA A 260 4.08 -11.51 -4.90
C ALA A 260 5.36 -11.44 -4.06
N HIS A 261 6.51 -11.10 -4.66
CA HIS A 261 7.75 -10.92 -3.90
C HIS A 261 7.67 -9.76 -2.88
N PHE A 262 6.97 -8.67 -3.20
CA PHE A 262 6.76 -7.58 -2.24
C PHE A 262 5.86 -8.01 -1.09
N LEU A 263 4.77 -8.73 -1.37
CA LEU A 263 3.86 -9.22 -0.35
C LEU A 263 4.50 -10.31 0.53
N LYS A 264 5.31 -11.19 -0.08
CA LYS A 264 6.12 -12.20 0.62
C LYS A 264 6.93 -11.57 1.76
N ARG A 265 7.58 -10.42 1.52
CA ARG A 265 8.40 -9.73 2.54
C ARG A 265 7.58 -9.29 3.75
N ILE A 266 6.28 -9.01 3.57
CA ILE A 266 5.38 -8.68 4.67
C ILE A 266 5.16 -9.90 5.55
N TYR A 267 4.90 -11.06 4.95
CA TYR A 267 4.74 -12.31 5.69
C TYR A 267 6.02 -12.72 6.44
N GLU A 268 7.19 -12.53 5.81
CA GLU A 268 8.48 -12.77 6.45
C GLU A 268 8.71 -11.81 7.64
N GLU A 269 8.35 -10.52 7.51
CA GLU A 269 8.46 -9.57 8.62
C GLU A 269 7.49 -9.91 9.76
N VAL A 270 6.26 -10.33 9.46
CA VAL A 270 5.31 -10.81 10.47
C VAL A 270 5.91 -11.97 11.28
N ARG A 271 6.60 -12.90 10.61
CA ARG A 271 7.35 -13.98 11.30
C ARG A 271 8.47 -13.44 12.18
N GLN A 272 9.24 -12.46 11.71
CA GLN A 272 10.30 -11.85 12.53
C GLN A 272 9.75 -11.14 13.78
N GLN A 273 8.47 -10.73 13.74
CA GLN A 273 7.75 -10.11 14.84
C GLN A 273 6.75 -11.05 15.52
N LYS A 274 6.98 -12.37 15.47
CA LYS A 274 6.06 -13.41 16.00
C LYS A 274 5.71 -13.21 17.49
N ASP A 275 6.64 -12.66 18.28
CA ASP A 275 6.43 -12.36 19.70
C ASP A 275 5.28 -11.37 19.95
N VAL A 276 5.06 -10.44 19.02
CA VAL A 276 4.02 -9.41 19.11
C VAL A 276 2.84 -9.68 18.17
N LEU A 277 3.13 -10.08 16.92
CA LEU A 277 2.13 -10.27 15.86
C LEU A 277 1.65 -11.72 15.72
N GLY A 278 2.16 -12.66 16.53
CA GLY A 278 1.77 -14.07 16.48
C GLY A 278 0.26 -14.28 16.53
N CYS A 279 -0.45 -13.44 17.29
CA CYS A 279 -1.90 -13.52 17.45
C CYS A 279 -2.72 -13.28 16.17
N CYS A 280 -2.15 -12.69 15.12
CA CYS A 280 -2.86 -12.45 13.85
C CYS A 280 -2.30 -13.25 12.66
N VAL A 281 -1.28 -14.08 12.86
CA VAL A 281 -0.66 -14.88 11.80
C VAL A 281 -1.66 -15.83 11.15
N PHE A 282 -2.47 -16.52 11.96
CA PHE A 282 -3.45 -17.47 11.46
C PHE A 282 -4.50 -16.79 10.57
N GLN A 283 -4.83 -15.52 10.83
CA GLN A 283 -5.77 -14.74 10.01
C GLN A 283 -5.17 -14.50 8.62
N LEU A 284 -3.92 -14.05 8.56
CA LEU A 284 -3.19 -13.84 7.30
C LEU A 284 -3.07 -15.14 6.50
N LEU A 285 -2.67 -16.24 7.16
CA LEU A 285 -2.56 -17.55 6.52
C LEU A 285 -3.92 -18.04 6.02
N SER A 286 -4.97 -17.87 6.82
CA SER A 286 -6.32 -18.26 6.43
C SER A 286 -6.84 -17.47 5.24
N GLY A 287 -6.57 -16.17 5.17
CA GLY A 287 -6.92 -15.31 4.04
C GLY A 287 -6.19 -15.71 2.76
N TYR A 288 -4.91 -16.09 2.87
CA TYR A 288 -4.17 -16.69 1.76
C TYR A 288 -4.79 -17.99 1.26
N ILE A 289 -5.05 -18.95 2.16
CA ILE A 289 -5.64 -20.24 1.78
C ILE A 289 -7.00 -20.05 1.12
N LEU A 290 -7.84 -19.16 1.67
CA LEU A 290 -9.15 -18.86 1.11
C LEU A 290 -9.03 -18.37 -0.34
N ILE A 291 -8.18 -17.38 -0.60
CA ILE A 291 -8.01 -16.83 -1.95
C ILE A 291 -7.36 -17.87 -2.87
N TYR A 292 -6.31 -18.57 -2.41
CA TYR A 292 -5.64 -19.63 -3.15
C TYR A 292 -6.62 -20.73 -3.60
N SER A 293 -7.54 -21.14 -2.73
CA SER A 293 -8.56 -22.16 -3.01
C SER A 293 -9.75 -21.65 -3.85
N GLY A 294 -9.70 -20.43 -4.39
CA GLY A 294 -10.76 -19.86 -5.24
C GLY A 294 -11.89 -19.15 -4.49
N GLY A 295 -11.69 -18.84 -3.20
CA GLY A 295 -12.60 -18.01 -2.41
C GLY A 295 -12.39 -16.50 -2.57
N GLY A 296 -11.54 -16.09 -3.51
CA GLY A 296 -11.26 -14.69 -3.81
C GLY A 296 -12.34 -14.00 -4.66
N PRO A 297 -12.25 -12.67 -4.84
CA PRO A 297 -13.19 -11.87 -5.62
C PRO A 297 -13.39 -12.36 -7.06
N CYS A 298 -12.34 -12.90 -7.69
CA CYS A 298 -12.43 -13.40 -9.07
C CYS A 298 -12.85 -14.89 -9.13
N LYS A 299 -12.90 -15.59 -7.99
CA LYS A 299 -13.19 -17.03 -7.89
C LYS A 299 -12.28 -17.92 -8.75
N MET A 300 -11.07 -17.44 -9.07
CA MET A 300 -10.12 -18.15 -9.94
C MET A 300 -9.01 -18.83 -9.16
N GLY A 301 -8.74 -18.38 -7.94
CA GLY A 301 -7.57 -18.83 -7.20
C GLY A 301 -6.30 -18.09 -7.62
N ILE A 302 -5.22 -18.33 -6.90
CA ILE A 302 -3.92 -17.73 -7.19
C ILE A 302 -3.20 -18.61 -8.22
N ARG A 303 -2.75 -18.00 -9.33
CA ARG A 303 -1.94 -18.68 -10.34
C ARG A 303 -0.69 -19.31 -9.72
N ARG A 304 -0.29 -20.48 -10.23
CA ARG A 304 0.86 -21.24 -9.74
C ARG A 304 2.16 -20.43 -9.68
N ASP A 305 2.47 -19.66 -10.72
CA ASP A 305 3.70 -18.85 -10.78
C ASP A 305 3.76 -17.80 -9.64
N ILE A 306 2.59 -17.27 -9.29
CA ILE A 306 2.41 -16.27 -8.24
C ILE A 306 2.48 -16.94 -6.86
N ASP A 307 1.84 -18.10 -6.72
CA ASP A 307 1.92 -18.93 -5.52
C ASP A 307 3.36 -19.33 -5.20
N GLU A 308 4.12 -19.81 -6.19
CA GLU A 308 5.53 -20.18 -6.03
C GLU A 308 6.37 -18.99 -5.54
N ALA A 309 6.10 -17.78 -6.00
CA ALA A 309 6.76 -16.56 -5.50
C ALA A 309 6.35 -16.20 -4.06
N LEU A 310 5.10 -16.47 -3.66
CA LEU A 310 4.60 -16.24 -2.29
C LEU A 310 5.06 -17.32 -1.30
N ARG A 311 5.29 -18.56 -1.75
CA ARG A 311 5.52 -19.76 -0.93
C ARG A 311 6.46 -19.56 0.25
N PRO A 312 7.65 -18.93 0.11
CA PRO A 312 8.53 -18.74 1.27
C PRO A 312 7.91 -17.86 2.38
N GLY A 313 7.10 -16.86 2.01
CA GLY A 313 6.35 -16.04 2.97
C GLY A 313 5.20 -16.83 3.61
N ILE A 314 4.53 -17.70 2.85
CA ILE A 314 3.49 -18.58 3.39
C ILE A 314 4.08 -19.57 4.40
N TYR A 315 5.24 -20.14 4.10
CA TYR A 315 5.97 -20.99 5.05
C TYR A 315 6.40 -20.20 6.29
N ALA A 316 6.76 -18.93 6.14
CA ALA A 316 7.03 -18.07 7.29
C ALA A 316 5.80 -17.89 8.20
N LEU A 317 4.59 -17.80 7.63
CA LEU A 317 3.34 -17.78 8.41
C LEU A 317 3.06 -19.14 9.09
N ILE A 318 3.23 -20.26 8.37
CA ILE A 318 3.03 -21.60 8.95
C ILE A 318 3.94 -21.83 10.16
N ASP A 319 5.22 -21.47 10.04
CA ASP A 319 6.19 -21.56 11.15
C ASP A 319 5.84 -20.64 12.33
N SER A 320 5.08 -19.58 12.05
CA SER A 320 4.64 -18.62 13.06
C SER A 320 3.34 -19.02 13.76
N CYS A 321 2.50 -19.86 13.15
CA CYS A 321 1.29 -20.38 13.79
C CYS A 321 1.60 -21.34 14.93
N SER A 322 0.78 -21.31 15.98
CA SER A 322 0.76 -22.36 17.01
C SER A 322 0.03 -23.61 16.51
N ALA A 323 0.16 -24.73 17.23
CA ALA A 323 -0.62 -25.93 16.94
C ALA A 323 -2.14 -25.67 17.06
N ASP A 324 -2.54 -24.85 18.04
CA ASP A 324 -3.94 -24.45 18.25
C ASP A 324 -4.47 -23.60 17.11
N ASP A 325 -3.65 -22.69 16.56
CA ASP A 325 -4.02 -21.88 15.39
C ASP A 325 -4.30 -22.76 14.16
N LEU A 326 -3.41 -23.72 13.90
CA LEU A 326 -3.55 -24.65 12.77
C LEU A 326 -4.77 -25.56 12.94
N GLN A 327 -4.99 -26.05 14.16
CA GLN A 327 -6.18 -26.85 14.49
C GLN A 327 -7.46 -26.04 14.33
N ARG A 328 -7.47 -24.79 14.81
CA ARG A 328 -8.60 -23.87 14.65
C ARG A 328 -8.91 -23.63 13.17
N MET A 329 -7.90 -23.35 12.34
CA MET A 329 -8.08 -23.19 10.91
C MET A 329 -8.65 -24.45 10.26
N HIS A 330 -8.11 -25.62 10.60
CA HIS A 330 -8.59 -26.90 10.10
C HIS A 330 -10.08 -27.13 10.44
N THR A 331 -10.51 -26.76 11.66
CA THR A 331 -11.92 -26.82 12.07
C THR A 331 -12.78 -25.79 11.33
N VAL A 332 -12.32 -24.54 11.22
CA VAL A 332 -13.08 -23.45 10.58
C VAL A 332 -13.29 -23.70 9.09
N PHE A 333 -12.32 -24.27 8.40
CA PHE A 333 -12.45 -24.59 6.98
C PHE A 333 -13.43 -25.72 6.68
N GLY A 334 -13.73 -26.58 7.66
CA GLY A 334 -14.58 -27.75 7.44
C GLY A 334 -14.06 -28.67 6.35
N GLU A 335 -14.92 -29.52 5.78
CA GLU A 335 -14.55 -30.30 4.59
C GLU A 335 -14.60 -29.43 3.35
N GLY A 336 -13.52 -29.42 2.56
CA GLY A 336 -13.47 -28.62 1.35
C GLY A 336 -12.06 -28.29 0.85
N PRO A 337 -11.95 -27.49 -0.23
CA PRO A 337 -10.69 -27.18 -0.87
C PRO A 337 -9.71 -26.45 0.07
N CYS A 338 -10.20 -25.56 0.94
CA CYS A 338 -9.35 -24.85 1.90
C CYS A 338 -8.65 -25.80 2.88
N ARG A 339 -9.36 -26.84 3.38
CA ARG A 339 -8.79 -27.84 4.30
C ARG A 339 -7.75 -28.71 3.59
N SER A 340 -8.03 -29.12 2.36
CA SER A 340 -7.06 -29.85 1.53
C SER A 340 -5.82 -29.01 1.24
N SER A 341 -5.98 -27.73 0.89
CA SER A 341 -4.87 -26.80 0.67
C SER A 341 -4.03 -26.60 1.93
N LEU A 342 -4.65 -26.44 3.10
CA LEU A 342 -3.93 -26.37 4.38
C LEU A 342 -3.09 -27.63 4.63
N ALA A 343 -3.67 -28.81 4.44
CA ALA A 343 -2.96 -30.07 4.64
C ALA A 343 -1.76 -30.23 3.70
N THR A 344 -1.93 -29.90 2.41
CA THR A 344 -0.84 -29.92 1.42
C THR A 344 0.26 -28.94 1.80
N LEU A 345 -0.08 -27.70 2.16
CA LEU A 345 0.89 -26.68 2.57
C LEU A 345 1.70 -27.11 3.81
N GLN A 346 1.04 -27.70 4.80
CA GLN A 346 1.72 -28.23 5.98
C GLN A 346 2.65 -29.39 5.65
N HIS A 347 2.23 -30.28 4.74
CA HIS A 347 3.05 -31.39 4.28
C HIS A 347 4.29 -30.89 3.52
N ASP A 348 4.10 -29.98 2.56
CA ASP A 348 5.18 -29.39 1.77
C ASP A 348 6.19 -28.61 2.64
N TYR A 349 5.69 -27.88 3.64
CA TYR A 349 6.52 -27.17 4.61
C TYR A 349 7.44 -28.13 5.37
N LYS A 350 6.88 -29.24 5.88
CA LYS A 350 7.64 -30.26 6.61
C LYS A 350 8.72 -30.92 5.75
N LEU A 351 8.41 -31.22 4.49
CA LEU A 351 9.34 -31.89 3.58
C LEU A 351 10.48 -30.98 3.10
N ASN A 352 10.19 -29.71 2.81
CA ASN A 352 11.11 -28.86 2.05
C ASN A 352 11.75 -27.73 2.88
N PHE A 353 11.24 -27.44 4.08
CA PHE A 353 11.62 -26.22 4.80
C PHE A 353 11.88 -26.41 6.29
N GLN A 354 11.22 -27.37 6.94
CA GLN A 354 11.53 -27.74 8.30
C GLN A 354 12.82 -28.59 8.33
N TYR A 355 13.99 -27.92 8.36
CA TYR A 355 15.22 -28.57 8.76
C TYR A 355 15.12 -28.93 10.25
N GLU A 356 14.75 -30.16 10.56
CA GLU A 356 15.11 -30.80 11.83
C GLU A 356 16.63 -30.94 11.83
N GLY A 357 17.33 -29.96 12.39
CA GLY A 357 18.77 -30.05 12.60
C GLY A 357 19.09 -31.32 13.40
N LYS A 358 19.66 -32.33 12.73
CA LYS A 358 20.69 -33.13 13.40
C LYS A 358 21.95 -32.28 13.42
N VAL A 359 22.30 -31.90 14.64
CA VAL A 359 23.50 -31.21 15.15
C VAL A 359 24.70 -31.24 14.22
#